data_AF-A0A832FSQ7-F1
#
_entry.id   AF-A0A832FSQ7-F1
#
_cell.length_a   1.000
_cell.length_b   1.000
_cell.length_c   1.000
_cell.angle_alpha   90.00
_cell.angle_beta   90.00
_cell.angle_gamma   90.00
#
_symmetry.space_group_name_H-M   'P 1'
#
loop_
_entity.id
_entity.type
_entity.pdbx_description
1 polymer ?
#
loop_
_entity_poly.entity_id
_entity_poly.type
_entity_poly.pdbx_seq_one_letter_code
_entity_poly.pdbx_strand_id
1 'polypeptide(L)'
;MRPKLANRLVFGFALLGAGISAYLTAAHLNPALLTCGPIVQGCDEVAAHATSRGFGIAGLESVPTAAFGLLMYLWVAALSFVRVASAALDRTARLLQAATAVAAVGVSAWLTYLEAFVIRAWCQWCIASAALTVLILLAMAILAIAGLYVFGRSIWHPLVVAVAGGSSVAERMAEIETRHPDLAGLHVGEVHLVGIKDPGYLQVYLDRRPWRRFPLTAASGTLGPKLRQGVLRLSDYADTMRRNGLNPAARLLGHGRGDPPVNVRKALALADTEDATWFQRLLLVGDAPMMIETCYVVSQRFPDLEEAYDGSEDIHHFLDRRYGVRMSSGSESFEPVILESHEAGLLGVRAGVPALWVEQLGLDAAGKPLVFCSTLLRGDRCRFYVRLALS
;
A
#
# COMPACT_ATOMS: atom_id res chain seq x y z
N MET A 1 4.17 -1.34 12.81
CA MET A 1 3.71 -0.08 13.45
C MET A 1 2.59 0.54 12.60
N ARG A 2 1.44 0.95 13.15
CA ARG A 2 0.36 1.57 12.33
C ARG A 2 0.93 2.84 11.67
N PRO A 3 0.72 3.10 10.36
CA PRO A 3 1.30 4.27 9.68
C PRO A 3 0.89 5.61 10.33
N LYS A 4 -0.28 5.64 10.97
CA LYS A 4 -0.75 6.77 11.78
C LYS A 4 0.05 7.00 13.07
N LEU A 5 0.62 5.96 13.68
CA LEU A 5 1.45 6.07 14.88
C LEU A 5 2.82 6.64 14.55
N ALA A 6 3.43 6.21 13.44
CA ALA A 6 4.72 6.72 13.00
C ALA A 6 4.66 8.22 12.67
N ASN A 7 3.61 8.69 11.98
CA ASN A 7 3.43 10.12 11.73
C ASN A 7 3.24 10.92 13.03
N ARG A 8 2.58 10.34 14.05
CA ARG A 8 2.44 10.97 15.38
C ARG A 8 3.77 11.04 16.12
N LEU A 9 4.63 10.02 16.01
CA LEU A 9 5.97 10.06 16.60
C LEU A 9 6.86 11.09 15.92
N VAL A 10 6.86 11.14 14.58
CA VAL A 10 7.58 12.17 13.81
C VAL A 10 7.12 13.57 14.24
N PHE A 11 5.82 13.78 14.38
CA PHE A 11 5.27 15.04 14.88
C PHE A 11 5.72 15.35 16.31
N GLY A 12 5.68 14.37 17.22
CA GLY A 12 6.13 14.54 18.60
C GLY A 12 7.62 14.86 18.73
N PHE A 13 8.47 14.14 17.99
CA PHE A 13 9.91 14.42 17.95
C PHE A 13 10.21 15.78 17.34
N ALA A 14 9.47 16.18 16.31
CA ALA A 14 9.61 17.50 15.73
C ALA A 14 9.25 18.61 16.75
N LEU A 15 8.18 18.45 17.53
CA LEU A 15 7.84 19.42 18.59
C LEU A 15 8.89 19.47 19.70
N LEU A 16 9.43 18.33 20.12
CA LEU A 16 10.52 18.27 21.10
C LEU A 16 11.78 18.96 20.57
N GLY A 17 12.14 18.69 19.31
CA GLY A 17 13.28 19.32 18.64
C GLY A 17 13.09 20.82 18.51
N ALA A 18 11.89 21.28 18.13
CA ALA A 18 11.54 22.69 18.11
C ALA A 18 11.70 23.34 19.49
N GLY A 19 11.31 22.65 20.57
CA GLY A 19 11.52 23.12 21.94
C GLY A 19 12.99 23.32 22.30
N ILE A 20 13.85 22.34 21.99
CA ILE A 20 15.30 22.43 22.21
C ILE A 20 15.90 23.57 21.40
N SER A 21 15.56 23.66 20.12
CA SER A 21 16.05 24.72 19.24
C SER A 21 15.59 26.11 19.70
N ALA A 22 14.33 26.26 20.10
CA ALA A 22 13.81 27.53 20.64
C ALA A 22 14.54 27.92 21.94
N TYR A 23 14.78 26.96 22.83
CA TYR A 23 15.55 27.20 24.06
C TYR A 23 16.99 27.65 23.76
N LEU A 24 17.70 26.99 22.86
CA LEU A 24 19.06 27.39 22.47
C LEU A 24 19.09 28.75 21.77
N THR A 25 18.09 29.06 20.94
CA THR A 25 17.94 30.40 20.34
C THR A 25 17.73 31.46 21.42
N ALA A 26 16.90 31.19 22.44
CA ALA A 26 16.69 32.10 23.56
C ALA A 26 17.93 32.24 24.45
N ALA A 27 18.65 31.14 24.71
CA ALA A 27 19.91 31.14 25.45
C ALA A 27 21.03 31.91 24.73
N HIS A 28 20.97 32.00 23.39
CA HIS A 28 21.87 32.88 22.65
C HIS A 28 21.60 34.38 22.88
N LEU A 29 20.33 34.74 23.14
CA LEU A 29 19.92 36.11 23.46
C LEU A 29 20.18 36.47 24.93
N ASN A 30 20.06 35.47 25.82
CA ASN A 30 20.34 35.63 27.25
C ASN A 30 21.19 34.45 27.74
N PRO A 31 22.54 34.59 27.73
CA PRO A 31 23.47 33.53 28.11
C PRO A 31 23.27 32.98 29.53
N ALA A 32 22.66 33.76 30.44
CA ALA A 32 22.34 33.31 31.79
C ALA A 32 21.29 32.18 31.84
N LEU A 33 20.53 31.98 30.76
CA LEU A 33 19.58 30.87 30.63
C LEU A 33 20.25 29.54 30.26
N LEU A 34 21.50 29.57 29.77
CA LEU A 34 22.17 28.36 29.26
C LEU A 34 22.59 27.46 30.42
N THR A 35 21.85 26.36 30.60
CA THR A 35 22.20 25.30 31.53
C THR A 35 22.94 24.16 30.82
N CYS A 36 24.13 23.81 31.33
CA CYS A 36 24.77 22.53 31.03
C CYS A 36 24.42 21.52 32.13
N GLY A 37 24.06 20.32 31.73
CA GLY A 37 23.76 19.22 32.63
C GLY A 37 25.02 18.48 33.07
N PRO A 38 24.86 17.49 33.97
CA PRO A 38 25.98 16.75 34.56
C PRO A 38 26.62 15.70 33.63
N ILE A 39 25.98 15.39 32.49
CA ILE A 39 26.37 14.27 31.61
C ILE A 39 27.48 14.67 30.65
N VAL A 40 27.46 15.91 30.16
CA VAL A 40 28.41 16.42 29.15
C VAL A 40 28.67 17.90 29.44
N GLN A 41 29.94 18.30 29.48
CA GLN A 41 30.37 19.69 29.69
C GLN A 41 30.90 20.33 28.40
N GLY A 42 30.76 21.65 28.27
CA GLY A 42 31.21 22.42 27.10
C GLY A 42 30.11 23.05 26.25
N CYS A 43 28.86 23.13 26.72
CA CYS A 43 27.78 23.80 25.96
C CYS A 43 28.02 25.32 25.83
N ASP A 44 28.71 25.93 26.79
CA ASP A 44 29.15 27.32 26.80
C ASP A 44 30.24 27.58 25.76
N GLU A 45 31.25 26.70 25.67
CA GLU A 45 32.31 26.78 24.65
C GLU A 45 31.73 26.64 23.24
N VAL A 46 30.82 25.68 23.05
CA VAL A 46 30.10 25.49 21.78
C VAL A 46 29.23 26.72 21.45
N ALA A 47 28.49 27.26 22.42
CA ALA A 47 27.63 28.43 22.20
C ALA A 47 28.42 29.71 21.86
N ALA A 48 29.64 29.84 22.38
CA ALA A 48 30.52 30.97 22.13
C ALA A 48 31.26 30.91 20.78
N HIS A 49 31.39 29.72 20.18
CA HIS A 49 32.15 29.54 18.94
C HIS A 49 31.47 30.22 17.73
N ALA A 50 32.27 30.77 16.79
CA ALA A 50 31.78 31.51 15.63
C ALA A 50 30.83 30.69 14.73
N THR A 51 31.02 29.37 14.65
CA THR A 51 30.16 28.47 13.86
C THR A 51 28.76 28.28 14.44
N SER A 52 28.54 28.66 15.69
CA SER A 52 27.21 28.68 16.33
C SER A 52 26.35 29.88 15.89
N ARG A 53 26.92 30.76 15.06
CA ARG A 53 26.25 31.85 14.36
C ARG A 53 26.30 31.61 12.86
N GLY A 54 25.14 31.54 12.21
CA GLY A 54 25.03 31.50 10.74
C GLY A 54 25.82 30.39 10.04
N PHE A 55 26.13 29.28 10.73
CA PHE A 55 27.06 28.24 10.26
C PHE A 55 28.48 28.74 9.90
N GLY A 56 28.88 29.93 10.35
CA GLY A 56 30.15 30.57 9.96
C GLY A 56 30.15 31.19 8.57
N ILE A 57 28.98 31.39 7.95
CA ILE A 57 28.83 32.01 6.63
C ILE A 57 28.77 33.54 6.78
N ALA A 58 29.61 34.25 6.00
CA ALA A 58 29.64 35.70 5.99
C ALA A 58 28.27 36.30 5.63
N GLY A 59 27.78 37.22 6.46
CA GLY A 59 26.47 37.87 6.28
C GLY A 59 25.27 37.19 6.97
N LEU A 60 25.46 36.01 7.57
CA LEU A 60 24.43 35.30 8.36
C LEU A 60 24.74 35.28 9.88
N GLU A 61 25.75 36.03 10.29
CA GLU A 61 26.34 36.06 11.64
C GLU A 61 25.36 36.51 12.74
N SER A 62 24.30 37.22 12.37
CA SER A 62 23.27 37.69 13.30
C SER A 62 22.28 36.59 13.71
N VAL A 63 22.24 35.47 13.00
CA VAL A 63 21.25 34.41 13.22
C VAL A 63 21.90 33.22 13.93
N PRO A 64 21.40 32.82 15.11
CA PRO A 64 21.89 31.63 15.79
C PRO A 64 21.65 30.37 14.93
N THR A 65 22.63 29.47 14.87
CA THR A 65 22.49 28.19 14.14
C THR A 65 21.27 27.39 14.63
N ALA A 66 20.92 27.51 15.92
CA ALA A 66 19.73 26.91 16.52
C ALA A 66 18.40 27.39 15.89
N ALA A 67 18.33 28.61 15.35
CA ALA A 67 17.12 29.14 14.73
C ALA A 67 16.77 28.40 13.42
N PHE A 68 17.78 27.95 12.67
CA PHE A 68 17.56 27.09 11.48
C PHE A 68 17.01 25.71 11.88
N GLY A 69 17.48 25.16 13.00
CA GLY A 69 16.93 23.96 13.61
C GLY A 69 15.44 24.12 13.94
N LEU A 70 15.06 25.25 14.55
CA LEU A 70 13.66 25.57 14.87
C LEU A 70 12.78 25.58 13.61
N LEU A 71 13.21 26.27 12.56
CA LEU A 71 12.47 26.33 11.28
C LEU A 71 12.30 24.94 10.66
N MET A 72 13.35 24.13 10.65
CA MET A 72 13.32 22.76 10.12
C MET A 72 12.34 21.88 10.90
N TYR A 73 12.37 21.91 12.24
CA TYR A 73 11.45 21.13 13.05
C TYR A 73 9.99 21.56 12.90
N LEU A 74 9.72 22.87 12.82
CA LEU A 74 8.38 23.39 12.54
C LEU A 74 7.89 22.97 11.14
N TRP A 75 8.78 22.98 10.14
CA TRP A 75 8.48 22.49 8.80
C TRP A 75 8.12 20.99 8.79
N VAL A 76 8.90 20.16 9.48
CA VAL A 76 8.60 18.71 9.63
C VAL A 76 7.25 18.51 10.34
N ALA A 77 6.95 19.29 11.38
CA ALA A 77 5.67 19.23 12.09
C ALA A 77 4.49 19.65 11.18
N ALA A 78 4.65 20.70 10.39
CA ALA A 78 3.65 21.17 9.43
C ALA A 78 3.37 20.11 8.35
N LEU A 79 4.41 19.48 7.79
CA LEU A 79 4.25 18.38 6.83
C LEU A 79 3.52 17.18 7.46
N SER A 80 3.81 16.85 8.72
CA SER A 80 3.07 15.82 9.46
C SER A 80 1.57 16.14 9.61
N PHE A 81 1.19 17.42 9.74
CA PHE A 81 -0.20 17.85 9.75
C PHE A 81 -0.84 17.76 8.35
N VAL A 82 -0.15 18.23 7.31
CA VAL A 82 -0.64 18.15 5.90
C VAL A 82 -0.93 16.72 5.49
N ARG A 83 -0.10 15.75 5.89
CA ARG A 83 -0.31 14.31 5.67
C ARG A 83 -1.62 13.76 6.25
N VAL A 84 -2.14 14.40 7.31
CA VAL A 84 -3.43 14.03 7.92
C VAL A 84 -4.58 14.83 7.31
N ALA A 85 -4.36 16.11 7.00
CA ALA A 85 -5.39 17.02 6.51
C ALA A 85 -5.77 16.78 5.04
N SER A 86 -4.83 16.34 4.19
CA SER A 86 -5.06 16.13 2.76
C SER A 86 -4.49 14.82 2.25
N ALA A 87 -5.37 13.88 1.90
CA ALA A 87 -4.99 12.63 1.25
C ALA A 87 -4.36 12.85 -0.14
N ALA A 88 -4.74 13.92 -0.84
CA ALA A 88 -4.21 14.25 -2.17
C ALA A 88 -2.73 14.70 -2.11
N LEU A 89 -2.32 15.40 -1.04
CA LEU A 89 -0.95 15.86 -0.86
C LEU A 89 -0.08 14.90 -0.03
N ASP A 90 -0.62 13.80 0.50
CA ASP A 90 0.11 12.91 1.42
C ASP A 90 1.39 12.31 0.79
N ARG A 91 1.35 11.93 -0.50
CA ARG A 91 2.55 11.40 -1.19
C ARG A 91 3.65 12.47 -1.28
N THR A 92 3.31 13.69 -1.69
CA THR A 92 4.26 14.80 -1.83
C THR A 92 4.80 15.22 -0.47
N ALA A 93 3.94 15.35 0.54
CA ALA A 93 4.33 15.70 1.89
C ALA A 93 5.25 14.64 2.52
N ARG A 94 5.02 13.35 2.24
CA ARG A 94 5.94 12.26 2.64
C ARG A 94 7.32 12.39 2.03
N LEU A 95 7.42 12.65 0.73
CA LEU A 95 8.70 12.79 0.03
C LEU A 95 9.48 14.01 0.53
N LEU A 96 8.81 15.17 0.67
CA LEU A 96 9.41 16.38 1.21
C LEU A 96 9.92 16.17 2.63
N GLN A 97 9.13 15.51 3.48
CA GLN A 97 9.51 15.23 4.87
C GLN A 97 10.72 14.29 4.95
N ALA A 98 10.81 13.28 4.07
CA ALA A 98 11.96 12.38 4.00
C ALA A 98 13.22 13.12 3.52
N ALA A 99 13.10 13.95 2.47
CA ALA A 99 14.20 14.77 1.96
C ALA A 99 14.72 15.74 3.03
N THR A 100 13.82 16.40 3.76
CA THR A 100 14.20 17.27 4.88
C THR A 100 14.92 16.49 5.98
N ALA A 101 14.44 15.30 6.36
CA ALA A 101 15.07 14.50 7.41
C ALA A 101 16.49 14.03 7.03
N VAL A 102 16.70 13.62 5.78
CA VAL A 102 18.03 13.25 5.26
C VAL A 102 18.97 14.44 5.28
N ALA A 103 18.52 15.59 4.79
CA ALA A 103 19.31 16.82 4.81
C ALA A 103 19.65 17.24 6.25
N ALA A 104 18.69 17.16 7.18
CA ALA A 104 18.88 17.50 8.58
C ALA A 104 19.92 16.60 9.27
N VAL A 105 19.92 15.30 9.00
CA VAL A 105 20.95 14.38 9.52
C VAL A 105 22.33 14.72 8.94
N GLY A 106 22.42 15.06 7.65
CA GLY A 106 23.68 15.51 7.04
C GLY A 106 24.25 16.77 7.71
N VAL A 107 23.40 17.78 7.93
CA VAL A 107 23.79 19.01 8.65
C VAL A 107 24.16 18.70 10.09
N SER A 108 23.40 17.85 10.79
CA SER A 108 23.69 17.48 12.16
C SER A 108 25.04 16.74 12.29
N ALA A 109 25.35 15.84 11.36
CA ALA A 109 26.63 15.13 11.33
C ALA A 109 27.81 16.10 11.12
N TRP A 110 27.65 17.10 10.27
CA TRP A 110 28.63 18.16 10.09
C TRP A 110 28.85 18.98 11.37
N LEU A 111 27.77 19.38 12.06
CA LEU A 111 27.89 20.11 13.32
C LEU A 111 28.56 19.27 14.41
N THR A 112 28.22 17.98 14.52
CA THR A 112 28.89 17.06 15.45
C THR A 112 30.37 16.88 15.11
N TYR A 113 30.74 16.87 13.82
CA TYR A 113 32.16 16.87 13.42
C TYR A 113 32.89 18.13 13.90
N LEU A 114 32.28 19.31 13.78
CA LEU A 114 32.86 20.55 14.29
C LEU A 114 33.04 20.51 15.82
N GLU A 115 32.04 20.02 16.56
CA GLU A 115 32.12 19.86 18.02
C GLU A 115 33.27 18.92 18.42
N ALA A 116 33.39 17.77 17.77
CA ALA A 116 34.37 16.75 18.12
C ALA A 116 35.82 17.12 17.75
N PHE A 117 36.05 17.70 16.57
CA PHE A 117 37.40 17.86 16.03
C PHE A 117 37.92 19.30 16.01
N VAL A 118 37.02 20.29 15.89
CA VAL A 118 37.39 21.71 15.78
C VAL A 118 37.27 22.41 17.13
N ILE A 119 36.08 22.38 17.73
CA ILE A 119 35.78 23.04 19.01
C ILE A 119 36.36 22.22 20.17
N ARG A 120 36.41 20.89 20.03
CA ARG A 120 36.86 19.94 21.06
C ARG A 120 36.04 20.02 22.36
N ALA A 121 34.77 20.38 22.23
CA ALA A 121 33.80 20.52 23.30
C ALA A 121 32.47 19.92 22.88
N TRP A 122 31.70 19.40 23.84
CA TRP A 122 30.46 18.68 23.55
C TRP A 122 29.26 19.41 24.16
N CYS A 123 28.22 19.63 23.36
CA CYS A 123 26.99 20.27 23.81
C CYS A 123 25.88 19.24 23.97
N GLN A 124 25.36 19.07 25.19
CA GLN A 124 24.29 18.11 25.47
C GLN A 124 23.01 18.37 24.65
N TRP A 125 22.70 19.64 24.38
CA TRP A 125 21.50 20.04 23.64
C TRP A 125 21.65 19.78 22.14
N CYS A 126 22.86 19.96 21.60
CA CYS A 126 23.20 19.59 20.22
C CYS A 126 23.12 18.08 20.04
N ILE A 127 23.65 17.30 20.99
CA ILE A 127 23.54 15.83 20.99
C ILE A 127 22.05 15.40 21.04
N ALA A 128 21.25 16.03 21.90
CA ALA A 128 19.82 15.73 21.99
C ALA A 128 19.08 16.05 20.68
N SER A 129 19.38 17.18 20.05
CA SER A 129 18.84 17.54 18.73
C SER A 129 19.30 16.55 17.64
N ALA A 130 20.57 16.16 17.64
CA ALA A 130 21.12 15.17 16.71
C ALA A 130 20.40 13.82 16.86
N ALA A 131 20.17 13.37 18.10
CA ALA A 131 19.40 12.16 18.36
C ALA A 131 17.96 12.26 17.82
N LEU A 132 17.29 13.40 18.01
CA LEU A 132 15.92 13.61 17.50
C LEU A 132 15.86 13.60 15.96
N THR A 133 16.81 14.23 15.26
CA THR A 133 16.83 14.19 13.78
C THR A 133 17.02 12.77 13.24
N VAL A 134 17.89 11.98 13.88
CA VAL A 134 18.08 10.56 13.55
C VAL A 134 16.82 9.76 13.85
N LEU A 135 16.16 9.96 15.00
CA LEU A 135 14.90 9.29 15.33
C LEU A 135 13.77 9.62 14.34
N ILE A 136 13.69 10.87 13.86
CA ILE A 136 12.75 11.28 12.81
C ILE A 136 13.06 10.55 11.50
N LEU A 137 14.32 10.50 11.08
CA LEU A 137 14.72 9.78 9.87
C LEU A 137 14.43 8.28 9.98
N LEU A 138 14.73 7.66 11.12
CA LEU A 138 14.43 6.25 11.37
C LEU A 138 12.92 5.97 11.36
N ALA A 139 12.11 6.82 11.99
CA ALA A 139 10.65 6.67 11.94
C ALA A 139 10.10 6.78 10.50
N MET A 140 10.71 7.63 9.66
CA MET A 140 10.39 7.76 8.24
C MET A 140 10.88 6.57 7.41
N ALA A 141 12.09 6.06 7.67
CA ALA A 141 12.63 4.87 7.02
C ALA A 141 11.80 3.63 7.37
N ILE A 142 11.39 3.46 8.63
CA ILE A 142 10.50 2.38 9.07
C ILE A 142 9.16 2.45 8.33
N LEU A 143 8.62 3.65 8.04
CA LEU A 143 7.41 3.80 7.23
C LEU A 143 7.63 3.41 5.77
N ALA A 144 8.76 3.80 5.17
CA ALA A 144 9.11 3.44 3.80
C ALA A 144 9.35 1.93 3.66
N ILE A 145 10.08 1.34 4.60
CA ILE A 145 10.35 -0.09 4.70
C ILE A 145 9.07 -0.86 5.02
N ALA A 146 8.22 -0.38 5.93
CA ALA A 146 6.91 -0.99 6.18
C ALA A 146 6.00 -0.92 4.94
N GLY A 147 6.09 0.16 4.15
CA GLY A 147 5.45 0.25 2.84
C GLY A 147 5.98 -0.79 1.86
N LEU A 148 7.30 -1.01 1.84
CA LEU A 148 7.96 -2.06 1.07
C LEU A 148 7.58 -3.47 1.55
N TYR A 149 7.47 -3.67 2.86
CA TYR A 149 7.04 -4.91 3.51
C TYR A 149 5.57 -5.25 3.26
N VAL A 150 4.72 -4.23 3.12
CA VAL A 150 3.28 -4.40 2.87
C VAL A 150 2.98 -4.52 1.36
N PHE A 151 3.85 -4.00 0.48
CA PHE A 151 3.61 -3.95 -0.96
C PHE A 151 4.72 -4.55 -1.87
N GLY A 152 5.71 -5.31 -1.37
CA GLY A 152 6.79 -5.82 -2.24
C GLY A 152 7.59 -7.04 -1.75
N ARG A 153 7.26 -8.20 -2.33
CA ARG A 153 8.15 -9.32 -2.76
C ARG A 153 9.02 -10.10 -1.74
N SER A 154 8.44 -11.24 -1.32
CA SER A 154 8.96 -12.64 -1.31
C SER A 154 10.35 -13.05 -0.80
N ILE A 155 11.29 -12.19 -0.41
CA ILE A 155 12.65 -12.65 -0.03
C ILE A 155 12.93 -12.65 1.49
N TRP A 156 12.28 -11.79 2.30
CA TRP A 156 12.77 -11.51 3.66
C TRP A 156 11.96 -12.10 4.82
N HIS A 157 10.82 -12.74 4.55
CA HIS A 157 9.94 -13.30 5.58
C HIS A 157 10.60 -14.37 6.48
N PRO A 158 11.42 -15.31 5.98
CA PRO A 158 12.01 -16.34 6.83
C PRO A 158 13.09 -15.81 7.80
N LEU A 159 13.81 -14.77 7.39
CA LEU A 159 14.99 -14.27 8.13
C LEU A 159 14.59 -13.42 9.35
N VAL A 160 13.50 -12.66 9.26
CA VAL A 160 13.07 -11.74 10.33
C VAL A 160 12.38 -12.47 11.49
N VAL A 161 11.68 -13.57 11.20
CA VAL A 161 11.11 -14.44 12.25
C VAL A 161 12.21 -15.06 13.12
N ALA A 162 13.37 -15.37 12.53
CA ALA A 162 14.51 -15.93 13.26
C ALA A 162 15.25 -14.90 14.14
N VAL A 163 15.11 -13.60 13.88
CA VAL A 163 15.92 -12.54 14.52
C VAL A 163 15.15 -11.71 15.55
N ALA A 164 13.84 -11.49 15.38
CA ALA A 164 13.12 -10.44 16.12
C ALA A 164 12.41 -10.89 17.42
N GLY A 165 12.42 -12.18 17.78
CA GLY A 165 12.01 -12.66 19.12
C GLY A 165 10.69 -12.11 19.68
N GLY A 166 9.67 -11.88 18.85
CA GLY A 166 8.43 -11.22 19.25
C GLY A 166 7.43 -12.19 19.89
N SER A 167 6.94 -11.82 21.07
CA SER A 167 5.83 -12.40 21.85
C SER A 167 4.92 -13.35 21.07
N SER A 168 4.99 -14.64 21.43
CA SER A 168 4.26 -15.72 20.77
C SER A 168 2.74 -15.56 20.91
N VAL A 169 1.99 -16.29 20.07
CA VAL A 169 0.53 -16.36 20.14
C VAL A 169 0.00 -16.67 21.55
N ALA A 170 0.80 -17.37 22.38
CA ALA A 170 0.45 -17.73 23.74
C ALA A 170 0.31 -16.53 24.69
N GLU A 171 1.13 -15.49 24.55
CA GLU A 171 1.05 -14.30 25.42
C GLU A 171 -0.20 -13.45 25.13
N ARG A 172 -0.63 -13.43 23.86
CA ARG A 172 -1.89 -12.78 23.45
C ARG A 172 -3.12 -13.54 23.90
N MET A 173 -3.07 -14.86 23.92
CA MET A 173 -4.14 -15.72 24.45
C MET A 173 -4.39 -15.41 25.93
N ALA A 174 -3.32 -15.31 26.74
CA ALA A 174 -3.42 -15.00 28.16
C ALA A 174 -4.07 -13.63 28.44
N GLU A 175 -3.76 -12.61 27.63
CA GLU A 175 -4.38 -11.27 27.73
C GLU A 175 -5.89 -11.29 27.38
N ILE A 176 -6.28 -12.12 26.41
CA ILE A 176 -7.68 -12.26 25.98
C ILE A 176 -8.51 -12.98 27.04
N GLU A 177 -7.98 -14.06 27.63
CA GLU A 177 -8.62 -14.81 28.72
C GLU A 177 -8.84 -13.93 29.97
N THR A 178 -7.95 -12.95 30.22
CA THR A 178 -8.14 -12.00 31.33
C THR A 178 -9.30 -11.02 31.10
N ARG A 179 -9.55 -10.63 29.84
CA ARG A 179 -10.65 -9.70 29.48
C ARG A 179 -11.98 -10.40 29.28
N HIS A 180 -11.96 -11.69 28.98
CA HIS A 180 -13.13 -12.51 28.69
C HIS A 180 -13.04 -13.79 29.55
N PRO A 181 -13.51 -13.73 30.81
CA PRO A 181 -13.42 -14.87 31.73
C PRO A 181 -14.22 -16.09 31.23
N ASP A 182 -15.19 -15.87 30.35
CA ASP A 182 -15.94 -16.89 29.61
C ASP A 182 -15.07 -17.68 28.61
N LEU A 183 -13.88 -17.17 28.29
CA LEU A 183 -12.84 -17.84 27.50
C LEU A 183 -11.76 -18.50 28.36
N ALA A 184 -11.76 -18.29 29.69
CA ALA A 184 -10.74 -18.85 30.58
C ALA A 184 -10.95 -20.38 30.74
N GLY A 185 -9.92 -21.16 30.44
CA GLY A 185 -9.98 -22.64 30.46
C GLY A 185 -10.48 -23.27 29.16
N LEU A 186 -10.76 -22.48 28.12
CA LEU A 186 -10.91 -22.99 26.75
C LEU A 186 -9.53 -23.38 26.22
N HIS A 187 -9.17 -24.65 26.38
CA HIS A 187 -8.07 -25.23 25.62
C HIS A 187 -8.48 -25.25 24.14
N VAL A 188 -7.99 -24.26 23.38
CA VAL A 188 -8.10 -24.23 21.92
C VAL A 188 -7.29 -25.39 21.36
N GLY A 189 -7.86 -26.60 21.38
CA GLY A 189 -7.23 -27.77 20.77
C GLY A 189 -7.14 -27.58 19.26
N GLU A 190 -8.27 -27.23 18.64
CA GLU A 190 -8.35 -26.71 17.29
C GLU A 190 -9.59 -25.80 17.15
N VAL A 191 -9.39 -24.48 17.09
CA VAL A 191 -10.45 -23.59 16.59
C VAL A 191 -10.52 -23.80 15.07
N HIS A 192 -11.38 -24.72 14.66
CA HIS A 192 -11.76 -24.87 13.27
C HIS A 192 -12.68 -23.70 12.89
N LEU A 193 -12.09 -22.65 12.34
CA LEU A 193 -12.81 -21.48 11.86
C LEU A 193 -13.55 -21.83 10.56
N VAL A 194 -14.63 -22.61 10.66
CA VAL A 194 -15.53 -22.89 9.54
C VAL A 194 -16.61 -21.81 9.52
N GLY A 195 -16.28 -20.67 8.93
CA GLY A 195 -17.26 -19.63 8.64
C GLY A 195 -18.07 -19.96 7.39
N ILE A 196 -19.28 -20.49 7.54
CA ILE A 196 -20.25 -20.45 6.43
C ILE A 196 -20.79 -19.02 6.35
N LYS A 197 -20.27 -18.26 5.38
CA LYS A 197 -20.73 -16.92 5.03
C LYS A 197 -22.09 -17.01 4.33
N ASP A 198 -23.13 -17.20 5.12
CA ASP A 198 -24.52 -16.91 4.74
C ASP A 198 -24.75 -15.38 4.92
N PRO A 199 -25.38 -14.65 3.97
CA PRO A 199 -25.54 -13.18 4.00
C PRO A 199 -26.06 -12.48 5.28
N GLY A 200 -26.44 -13.19 6.35
CA GLY A 200 -26.99 -12.57 7.57
C GLY A 200 -26.18 -12.78 8.87
N TYR A 201 -25.28 -13.76 8.96
CA TYR A 201 -24.59 -14.08 10.21
C TYR A 201 -23.28 -14.85 10.01
N LEU A 202 -22.35 -14.69 10.96
CA LEU A 202 -21.17 -15.53 11.12
C LEU A 202 -21.47 -16.57 12.20
N GLN A 203 -21.48 -17.87 11.85
CA GLN A 203 -21.56 -18.96 12.82
C GLN A 203 -20.14 -19.39 13.19
N VAL A 204 -19.80 -19.27 14.47
CA VAL A 204 -18.53 -19.76 15.04
C VAL A 204 -18.76 -21.16 15.61
N TYR A 205 -17.80 -22.04 15.37
CA TYR A 205 -17.76 -23.39 15.92
C TYR A 205 -16.54 -23.54 16.83
N LEU A 206 -16.70 -24.26 17.94
CA LEU A 206 -15.63 -24.68 18.84
C LEU A 206 -15.72 -26.20 18.95
N ASP A 207 -14.61 -26.91 18.73
CA ASP A 207 -14.56 -28.38 18.76
C ASP A 207 -15.66 -29.06 17.93
N ARG A 208 -15.88 -28.54 16.71
CA ARG A 208 -16.94 -28.97 15.76
C ARG A 208 -18.38 -28.76 16.25
N ARG A 209 -18.60 -28.05 17.37
CA ARG A 209 -19.92 -27.67 17.89
C ARG A 209 -20.22 -26.20 17.65
N PRO A 210 -21.45 -25.82 17.28
CA PRO A 210 -21.80 -24.41 17.09
C PRO A 210 -21.73 -23.69 18.44
N TRP A 211 -20.91 -22.62 18.51
CA TRP A 211 -20.75 -21.81 19.71
C TRP A 211 -21.69 -20.61 19.70
N ARG A 212 -21.54 -19.72 18.71
CA ARG A 212 -22.32 -18.47 18.66
C ARG A 212 -22.52 -17.95 17.25
N ARG A 213 -23.67 -17.31 17.03
CA ARG A 213 -23.98 -16.54 15.81
C ARG A 213 -23.74 -15.07 16.07
N PHE A 214 -22.99 -14.43 15.19
CA PHE A 214 -22.81 -12.99 15.18
C PHE A 214 -23.59 -12.40 14.01
N PRO A 215 -24.55 -11.50 14.23
CA PRO A 215 -25.25 -10.84 13.14
C PRO A 215 -24.24 -10.04 12.32
N LEU A 216 -24.20 -10.31 11.01
CA LEU A 216 -23.43 -9.51 10.07
C LEU A 216 -24.37 -8.45 9.51
N THR A 217 -24.48 -7.31 10.21
CA THR A 217 -25.07 -6.13 9.58
C THR A 217 -24.13 -5.66 8.49
N ALA A 218 -24.56 -5.77 7.24
CA ALA A 218 -23.88 -5.18 6.10
C ALA A 218 -23.85 -3.65 6.28
N ALA A 219 -22.82 -3.15 6.96
CA ALA A 219 -22.54 -1.73 7.05
C ALA A 219 -21.77 -1.31 5.79
N SER A 220 -22.51 -1.07 4.70
CA SER A 220 -22.13 -0.15 3.63
C SER A 220 -23.39 0.18 2.84
N GLY A 221 -23.85 1.43 2.92
CA GLY A 221 -25.11 1.92 2.38
C GLY A 221 -25.39 1.45 0.94
N THR A 222 -26.47 0.67 0.83
CA THR A 222 -27.32 0.40 -0.34
C THR A 222 -26.66 0.14 -1.70
N LEU A 223 -26.54 -1.16 -2.03
CA LEU A 223 -26.86 -1.75 -3.35
C LEU A 223 -26.71 -3.29 -3.25
N GLY A 224 -27.85 -4.01 -3.20
CA GLY A 224 -28.04 -5.43 -3.51
C GLY A 224 -27.18 -6.52 -2.81
N PRO A 225 -27.58 -7.80 -2.88
CA PRO A 225 -26.70 -8.91 -2.54
C PRO A 225 -25.51 -8.96 -3.51
N LYS A 226 -24.34 -9.43 -3.03
CA LYS A 226 -23.16 -9.64 -3.89
C LYS A 226 -23.54 -10.49 -5.10
N LEU A 227 -23.08 -10.08 -6.27
CA LEU A 227 -23.32 -10.79 -7.52
C LEU A 227 -22.65 -12.16 -7.44
N ARG A 228 -23.43 -13.22 -7.69
CA ARG A 228 -22.94 -14.60 -7.76
C ARG A 228 -22.40 -14.86 -9.16
N GLN A 229 -21.10 -15.13 -9.27
CA GLN A 229 -20.45 -15.50 -10.52
C GLN A 229 -20.01 -16.97 -10.44
N GLY A 230 -20.51 -17.81 -11.35
CA GLY A 230 -20.02 -19.19 -11.49
C GLY A 230 -18.59 -19.23 -12.05
N VAL A 231 -17.88 -20.35 -11.90
CA VAL A 231 -16.60 -20.66 -12.60
C VAL A 231 -16.80 -20.94 -14.11
N LEU A 232 -17.91 -20.50 -14.67
CA LEU A 232 -18.05 -20.44 -16.11
C LEU A 232 -17.54 -19.08 -16.55
N ARG A 233 -16.28 -19.13 -17.04
CA ARG A 233 -15.53 -18.19 -17.90
C ARG A 233 -15.93 -16.72 -17.72
N LEU A 234 -15.01 -15.85 -17.30
CA LEU A 234 -15.25 -14.40 -17.40
C LEU A 234 -15.76 -13.95 -18.79
N SER A 235 -15.49 -14.71 -19.86
CA SER A 235 -16.08 -14.53 -21.18
C SER A 235 -17.61 -14.44 -21.20
N ASP A 236 -18.29 -15.07 -20.24
CA ASP A 236 -19.75 -15.14 -20.17
C ASP A 236 -20.33 -14.13 -19.15
N TYR A 237 -19.52 -13.16 -18.72
CA TYR A 237 -19.91 -12.15 -17.74
C TYR A 237 -21.18 -11.40 -18.18
N ALA A 238 -21.17 -10.84 -19.39
CA ALA A 238 -22.29 -10.06 -19.91
C ALA A 238 -23.56 -10.93 -20.01
N ASP A 239 -23.44 -12.14 -20.52
CA ASP A 239 -24.60 -13.04 -20.66
C ASP A 239 -25.12 -13.50 -19.31
N THR A 240 -24.24 -13.73 -18.34
CA THR A 240 -24.64 -14.05 -16.96
C THR A 240 -25.39 -12.89 -16.32
N MET A 241 -24.92 -11.65 -16.50
CA MET A 241 -25.61 -10.47 -15.96
C MET A 241 -26.97 -10.29 -16.61
N ARG A 242 -27.07 -10.40 -17.95
CA ARG A 242 -28.35 -10.33 -18.67
C ARG A 242 -29.33 -11.40 -18.21
N ARG A 243 -28.88 -12.65 -18.04
CA ARG A 243 -29.71 -13.76 -17.53
C ARG A 243 -30.27 -13.51 -16.13
N ASN A 244 -29.58 -12.70 -15.32
CA ASN A 244 -30.02 -12.33 -13.98
C ASN A 244 -30.83 -11.00 -13.96
N GLY A 245 -31.27 -10.51 -15.12
CA GLY A 245 -32.05 -9.28 -15.23
C GLY A 245 -31.26 -8.00 -14.98
N LEU A 246 -29.93 -8.08 -15.08
CA LEU A 246 -29.03 -6.94 -14.92
C LEU A 246 -28.62 -6.39 -16.29
N ASN A 247 -28.23 -5.11 -16.33
CA ASN A 247 -27.84 -4.42 -17.55
C ASN A 247 -26.31 -4.24 -17.61
N PRO A 248 -25.54 -5.24 -18.10
CA PRO A 248 -24.09 -5.09 -18.21
C PRO A 248 -23.73 -4.17 -19.38
N ALA A 249 -22.67 -3.39 -19.20
CA ALA A 249 -22.05 -2.60 -20.25
C ALA A 249 -20.53 -2.68 -20.15
N ALA A 250 -19.84 -2.40 -21.25
CA ALA A 250 -18.39 -2.26 -21.28
C ALA A 250 -18.04 -0.87 -21.83
N ARG A 251 -17.04 -0.23 -21.21
CA ARG A 251 -16.48 1.03 -21.68
C ARG A 251 -15.00 0.83 -21.96
N LEU A 252 -14.58 1.04 -23.20
CA LEU A 252 -13.18 0.99 -23.59
C LEU A 252 -12.40 2.12 -22.88
N LEU A 253 -11.32 1.76 -22.20
CA LEU A 253 -10.41 2.69 -21.53
C LEU A 253 -9.18 3.00 -22.40
N GLY A 254 -8.76 2.03 -23.22
CA GLY A 254 -7.67 2.19 -24.18
C GLY A 254 -7.45 0.91 -24.99
N HIS A 255 -6.77 1.04 -26.12
CA HIS A 255 -6.35 -0.08 -26.96
C HIS A 255 -5.10 0.32 -27.76
N GLY A 256 -4.44 -0.67 -28.35
CA GLY A 256 -3.36 -0.44 -29.30
C GLY A 256 -2.65 -1.73 -29.67
N ARG A 257 -1.67 -1.62 -30.56
CA ARG A 257 -0.73 -2.69 -30.88
C ARG A 257 0.67 -2.37 -30.38
N GLY A 258 1.37 -3.37 -29.87
CA GLY A 258 2.78 -3.22 -29.52
C GLY A 258 3.35 -4.41 -28.76
N ASP A 259 4.53 -4.19 -28.17
CA ASP A 259 5.24 -5.17 -27.36
C ASP A 259 4.50 -5.42 -26.04
N PRO A 260 3.97 -6.64 -25.80
CA PRO A 260 3.32 -6.94 -24.53
C PRO A 260 4.34 -7.12 -23.39
N PRO A 261 3.92 -6.97 -22.13
CA PRO A 261 4.77 -7.27 -20.98
C PRO A 261 5.37 -8.69 -21.03
N VAL A 262 6.56 -8.88 -20.46
CA VAL A 262 7.33 -10.14 -20.53
C VAL A 262 6.52 -11.38 -20.11
N ASN A 263 5.69 -11.26 -19.07
CA ASN A 263 4.83 -12.36 -18.62
C ASN A 263 3.76 -12.72 -19.67
N VAL A 264 3.16 -11.71 -20.31
CA VAL A 264 2.16 -11.88 -21.36
C VAL A 264 2.80 -12.45 -22.62
N ARG A 265 3.97 -11.95 -23.03
CA ARG A 265 4.76 -12.47 -24.17
C ARG A 265 5.02 -13.96 -24.01
N LYS A 266 5.47 -14.36 -22.81
CA LYS A 266 5.70 -15.78 -22.48
C LYS A 266 4.41 -16.60 -22.49
N ALA A 267 3.32 -16.08 -21.92
CA ALA A 267 2.03 -16.77 -21.89
C ALA A 267 1.44 -16.99 -23.30
N LEU A 268 1.58 -16.00 -24.17
CA LEU A 268 1.15 -16.06 -25.57
C LEU A 268 2.13 -16.78 -26.49
N ALA A 269 3.29 -17.22 -25.98
CA ALA A 269 4.36 -17.88 -26.73
C ALA A 269 4.79 -17.07 -27.99
N LEU A 270 4.91 -15.74 -27.85
CA LEU A 270 5.31 -14.85 -28.93
C LEU A 270 6.83 -14.84 -29.10
N ALA A 271 7.30 -14.89 -30.34
CA ALA A 271 8.70 -14.62 -30.69
C ALA A 271 9.04 -13.14 -30.52
N ASP A 272 10.32 -12.79 -30.40
CA ASP A 272 10.78 -11.40 -30.19
C ASP A 272 10.36 -10.43 -31.30
N THR A 273 10.07 -10.93 -32.50
CA THR A 273 9.57 -10.14 -33.64
C THR A 273 8.05 -10.06 -33.71
N GLU A 274 7.34 -10.72 -32.79
CA GLU A 274 5.87 -10.74 -32.72
C GLU A 274 5.35 -9.78 -31.64
N ASP A 275 4.13 -9.32 -31.86
CA ASP A 275 3.46 -8.27 -31.08
C ASP A 275 2.06 -8.73 -30.66
N ALA A 276 1.46 -8.02 -29.72
CA ALA A 276 0.08 -8.24 -29.32
C ALA A 276 -0.77 -6.97 -29.49
N THR A 277 -2.02 -7.19 -29.87
CA THR A 277 -3.06 -6.17 -29.84
C THR A 277 -3.67 -6.23 -28.46
N TRP A 278 -3.62 -5.12 -27.73
CA TRP A 278 -4.13 -5.02 -26.38
C TRP A 278 -5.32 -4.07 -26.32
N PHE A 279 -6.19 -4.33 -25.35
CA PHE A 279 -7.29 -3.45 -25.01
C PHE A 279 -7.57 -3.53 -23.52
N GLN A 280 -8.05 -2.43 -22.96
CA GLN A 280 -8.45 -2.33 -21.57
C GLN A 280 -9.86 -1.77 -21.48
N ARG A 281 -10.71 -2.40 -20.67
CA ARG A 281 -12.12 -2.08 -20.55
C ARG A 281 -12.55 -1.99 -19.09
N LEU A 282 -13.48 -1.08 -18.83
CA LEU A 282 -14.24 -1.02 -17.59
C LEU A 282 -15.57 -1.73 -17.80
N LEU A 283 -15.81 -2.81 -17.06
CA LEU A 283 -17.09 -3.51 -17.09
C LEU A 283 -18.02 -2.94 -16.02
N LEU A 284 -19.27 -2.68 -16.42
CA LEU A 284 -20.30 -2.06 -15.60
C LEU A 284 -21.52 -2.98 -15.46
N VAL A 285 -22.31 -2.73 -14.41
CA VAL A 285 -23.70 -3.19 -14.28
C VAL A 285 -24.56 -1.98 -13.96
N GLY A 286 -25.47 -1.62 -14.88
CA GLY A 286 -26.03 -0.27 -14.92
C GLY A 286 -24.88 0.74 -15.05
N ASP A 287 -24.85 1.71 -14.14
CA ASP A 287 -23.78 2.72 -14.08
C ASP A 287 -22.66 2.37 -13.09
N ALA A 288 -22.75 1.21 -12.41
CA ALA A 288 -21.79 0.84 -11.36
C ALA A 288 -20.54 0.14 -11.97
N PRO A 289 -19.32 0.65 -11.73
CA PRO A 289 -18.09 -0.03 -12.13
C PRO A 289 -17.86 -1.31 -11.33
N MET A 290 -17.63 -2.41 -12.03
CA MET A 290 -17.52 -3.75 -11.46
C MET A 290 -16.12 -4.33 -11.60
N MET A 291 -15.53 -4.20 -12.79
CA MET A 291 -14.26 -4.84 -13.12
C MET A 291 -13.44 -3.98 -14.09
N ILE A 292 -12.13 -4.12 -14.03
CA ILE A 292 -11.21 -3.63 -15.06
C ILE A 292 -10.61 -4.87 -15.72
N GLU A 293 -10.76 -4.99 -17.03
CA GLU A 293 -10.20 -6.10 -17.80
C GLU A 293 -9.17 -5.55 -18.77
N THR A 294 -8.02 -6.21 -18.85
CA THR A 294 -6.98 -5.95 -19.84
C THR A 294 -6.72 -7.26 -20.58
N CYS A 295 -6.77 -7.24 -21.90
CA CYS A 295 -6.50 -8.43 -22.70
C CYS A 295 -5.47 -8.14 -23.78
N TYR A 296 -4.78 -9.19 -24.19
CA TYR A 296 -3.74 -9.21 -25.22
C TYR A 296 -4.03 -10.37 -26.17
N VAL A 297 -4.08 -10.07 -27.46
CA VAL A 297 -4.36 -11.03 -28.54
C VAL A 297 -3.20 -11.02 -29.52
N VAL A 298 -2.83 -12.19 -30.05
CA VAL A 298 -1.72 -12.35 -30.99
C VAL A 298 -1.98 -11.59 -32.30
N SER A 299 -1.30 -10.46 -32.54
CA SER A 299 -1.61 -9.56 -33.65
C SER A 299 -1.42 -10.20 -35.02
N GLN A 300 -0.42 -11.06 -35.17
CA GLN A 300 -0.08 -11.71 -36.45
C GLN A 300 -1.23 -12.60 -36.96
N ARG A 301 -2.07 -13.10 -36.05
CA ARG A 301 -3.23 -13.92 -36.40
C ARG A 301 -4.45 -13.08 -36.78
N PHE A 302 -4.53 -11.85 -36.28
CA PHE A 302 -5.68 -10.94 -36.41
C PHE A 302 -5.18 -9.52 -36.71
N PRO A 303 -4.64 -9.29 -37.91
CA PRO A 303 -3.91 -8.05 -38.22
C PRO A 303 -4.80 -6.80 -38.24
N ASP A 304 -6.11 -6.95 -38.41
CA ASP A 304 -7.12 -5.88 -38.41
C ASP A 304 -7.85 -5.74 -37.06
N LEU A 305 -7.41 -6.45 -36.02
CA LEU A 305 -8.13 -6.51 -34.74
C LEU A 305 -8.21 -5.15 -34.03
N GLU A 306 -7.15 -4.36 -34.11
CA GLU A 306 -7.08 -3.05 -33.43
C GLU A 306 -8.16 -2.10 -33.96
N GLU A 307 -8.40 -2.10 -35.26
CA GLU A 307 -9.41 -1.26 -35.91
C GLU A 307 -10.81 -1.89 -35.84
N ALA A 308 -10.90 -3.22 -35.86
CA ALA A 308 -12.18 -3.91 -35.94
C ALA A 308 -12.89 -4.09 -34.59
N TYR A 309 -12.17 -4.05 -33.47
CA TYR A 309 -12.73 -4.31 -32.13
C TYR A 309 -12.92 -3.04 -31.31
N ASP A 310 -14.19 -2.72 -31.02
CA ASP A 310 -14.59 -1.52 -30.26
C ASP A 310 -14.66 -1.74 -28.74
N GLY A 311 -14.39 -2.96 -28.26
CA GLY A 311 -14.46 -3.31 -26.85
C GLY A 311 -15.87 -3.46 -26.28
N SER A 312 -16.93 -3.41 -27.07
CA SER A 312 -18.31 -3.50 -26.58
C SER A 312 -18.73 -4.92 -26.20
N GLU A 313 -18.26 -5.92 -26.95
CA GLU A 313 -18.54 -7.35 -26.73
C GLU A 313 -17.36 -8.08 -26.10
N ASP A 314 -17.57 -9.28 -25.57
CA ASP A 314 -16.46 -10.11 -25.08
C ASP A 314 -15.49 -10.49 -26.22
N ILE A 315 -14.19 -10.49 -25.94
CA ILE A 315 -13.17 -10.74 -26.98
C ILE A 315 -13.28 -12.15 -27.56
N HIS A 316 -13.64 -13.15 -26.77
CA HIS A 316 -13.78 -14.52 -27.27
C HIS A 316 -14.96 -14.63 -28.22
N HIS A 317 -16.07 -13.95 -27.91
CA HIS A 317 -17.22 -13.83 -28.83
C HIS A 317 -16.87 -13.07 -30.10
N PHE A 318 -16.14 -11.96 -29.99
CA PHE A 318 -15.68 -11.21 -31.16
C PHE A 318 -14.81 -12.10 -32.08
N LEU A 319 -13.83 -12.82 -31.51
CA LEU A 319 -12.93 -13.67 -32.28
C LEU A 319 -13.66 -14.82 -33.00
N ASP A 320 -14.64 -15.44 -32.35
CA ASP A 320 -15.49 -16.46 -32.98
C ASP A 320 -16.33 -15.85 -34.12
N ARG A 321 -17.03 -14.75 -33.83
CA ARG A 321 -17.96 -14.11 -34.78
C ARG A 321 -17.24 -13.54 -36.01
N ARG A 322 -16.10 -12.86 -35.83
CA ARG A 322 -15.38 -12.14 -36.89
C ARG A 322 -14.39 -13.02 -37.66
N TYR A 323 -13.72 -13.94 -36.97
CA TYR A 323 -12.62 -14.74 -37.53
C TYR A 323 -12.88 -16.25 -37.51
N GLY A 324 -13.98 -16.72 -36.91
CA GLY A 324 -14.27 -18.15 -36.77
C GLY A 324 -13.34 -18.88 -35.80
N VAL A 325 -12.62 -18.15 -34.93
CA VAL A 325 -11.64 -18.73 -34.01
C VAL A 325 -12.24 -18.83 -32.60
N ARG A 326 -12.46 -20.07 -32.16
CA ARG A 326 -12.99 -20.38 -30.83
C ARG A 326 -11.89 -20.77 -29.85
N MET A 327 -12.07 -20.34 -28.60
CA MET A 327 -11.29 -20.85 -27.47
C MET A 327 -11.77 -22.27 -27.12
N SER A 328 -10.88 -23.26 -27.29
CA SER A 328 -11.17 -24.67 -27.00
C SER A 328 -10.92 -25.02 -25.54
N SER A 329 -9.86 -24.46 -24.95
CA SER A 329 -9.35 -24.77 -23.63
C SER A 329 -8.57 -23.57 -23.08
N GLY A 330 -8.14 -23.64 -21.83
CA GLY A 330 -7.39 -22.55 -21.21
C GLY A 330 -7.08 -22.82 -19.75
N SER A 331 -6.41 -21.86 -19.13
CA SER A 331 -6.16 -21.83 -17.69
C SER A 331 -6.68 -20.54 -17.08
N GLU A 332 -7.04 -20.60 -15.81
CA GLU A 332 -7.48 -19.46 -15.04
C GLU A 332 -6.82 -19.51 -13.66
N SER A 333 -6.27 -18.38 -13.21
CA SER A 333 -5.68 -18.20 -11.89
C SER A 333 -6.44 -17.13 -11.12
N PHE A 334 -6.48 -17.27 -9.79
CA PHE A 334 -7.18 -16.34 -8.91
C PHE A 334 -6.24 -15.89 -7.79
N GLU A 335 -6.02 -14.59 -7.68
CA GLU A 335 -5.14 -14.00 -6.68
C GLU A 335 -5.87 -12.90 -5.89
N PRO A 336 -5.91 -12.97 -4.55
CA PRO A 336 -6.41 -11.87 -3.74
C PRO A 336 -5.44 -10.70 -3.77
N VAL A 337 -5.94 -9.50 -4.10
CA VAL A 337 -5.14 -8.28 -4.19
C VAL A 337 -5.78 -7.11 -3.44
N ILE A 338 -5.02 -6.04 -3.25
CA ILE A 338 -5.48 -4.79 -2.65
C ILE A 338 -5.44 -3.70 -3.71
N LEU A 339 -6.57 -3.03 -3.95
CA LEU A 339 -6.67 -2.00 -4.99
C LEU A 339 -5.76 -0.81 -4.71
N GLU A 340 -4.98 -0.42 -5.72
CA GLU A 340 -4.20 0.81 -5.71
C GLU A 340 -5.06 2.03 -6.08
N SER A 341 -4.53 3.24 -5.87
CA SER A 341 -5.29 4.48 -6.07
C SER A 341 -5.86 4.66 -7.47
N HIS A 342 -5.12 4.23 -8.51
CA HIS A 342 -5.54 4.36 -9.89
C HIS A 342 -6.75 3.45 -10.20
N GLU A 343 -6.61 2.16 -9.91
CA GLU A 343 -7.65 1.14 -10.13
C GLU A 343 -8.89 1.41 -9.27
N ALA A 344 -8.68 1.82 -8.02
CA ALA A 344 -9.76 2.20 -7.12
C ALA A 344 -10.55 3.40 -7.66
N GLY A 345 -9.85 4.38 -8.26
CA GLY A 345 -10.49 5.52 -8.93
C GLY A 345 -11.37 5.09 -10.10
N LEU A 346 -10.87 4.21 -10.98
CA LEU A 346 -11.64 3.66 -12.09
C LEU A 346 -12.87 2.85 -11.62
N LEU A 347 -12.73 2.11 -10.51
CA LEU A 347 -13.79 1.30 -9.92
C LEU A 347 -14.75 2.08 -9.02
N GLY A 348 -14.52 3.38 -8.81
CA GLY A 348 -15.35 4.23 -7.94
C GLY A 348 -15.31 3.80 -6.47
N VAL A 349 -14.16 3.33 -5.98
CA VAL A 349 -13.95 2.87 -4.60
C VAL A 349 -12.75 3.55 -3.96
N ARG A 350 -12.60 3.36 -2.64
CA ARG A 350 -11.40 3.81 -1.91
C ARG A 350 -10.23 2.86 -2.20
N ALA A 351 -9.03 3.40 -2.31
CA ALA A 351 -7.81 2.60 -2.30
C ALA A 351 -7.74 1.73 -1.03
N GLY A 352 -7.13 0.55 -1.14
CA GLY A 352 -7.05 -0.40 -0.03
C GLY A 352 -8.25 -1.37 0.06
N VAL A 353 -9.24 -1.26 -0.83
CA VAL A 353 -10.34 -2.24 -0.90
C VAL A 353 -9.81 -3.57 -1.44
N PRO A 354 -10.13 -4.71 -0.80
CA PRO A 354 -9.79 -6.02 -1.33
C PRO A 354 -10.47 -6.28 -2.67
N ALA A 355 -9.71 -6.85 -3.60
CA ALA A 355 -10.15 -7.26 -4.92
C ALA A 355 -9.62 -8.66 -5.23
N LEU A 356 -10.09 -9.20 -6.34
CA LEU A 356 -9.56 -10.42 -6.91
C LEU A 356 -8.95 -10.10 -8.27
N TRP A 357 -7.68 -10.46 -8.45
CA TRP A 357 -7.00 -10.48 -9.73
C TRP A 357 -7.20 -11.86 -10.35
N VAL A 358 -7.63 -11.89 -11.60
CA VAL A 358 -7.91 -13.12 -12.33
C VAL A 358 -7.17 -13.08 -13.65
N GLU A 359 -6.28 -14.04 -13.86
CA GLU A 359 -5.58 -14.18 -15.15
C GLU A 359 -6.14 -15.37 -15.91
N GLN A 360 -6.30 -15.20 -17.21
CA GLN A 360 -6.85 -16.21 -18.11
C GLN A 360 -5.97 -16.32 -19.34
N LEU A 361 -5.64 -17.56 -19.72
CA LEU A 361 -4.99 -17.88 -20.98
C LEU A 361 -5.92 -18.76 -21.80
N GLY A 362 -6.34 -18.27 -22.96
CA GLY A 362 -7.16 -19.01 -23.93
C GLY A 362 -6.31 -19.67 -25.00
N LEU A 363 -6.61 -20.94 -25.28
CA LEU A 363 -6.00 -21.75 -26.35
C LEU A 363 -7.04 -22.09 -27.42
N ASP A 364 -6.61 -22.16 -28.68
CA ASP A 364 -7.44 -22.65 -29.78
C ASP A 364 -7.51 -24.19 -29.86
N ALA A 365 -8.22 -24.73 -30.85
CA ALA A 365 -8.36 -26.19 -31.03
C ALA A 365 -7.04 -26.93 -31.30
N ALA A 366 -6.01 -26.24 -31.76
CA ALA A 366 -4.66 -26.80 -31.95
C ALA A 366 -3.78 -26.66 -30.71
N GLY A 367 -4.31 -26.12 -29.61
CA GLY A 367 -3.57 -25.86 -28.37
C GLY A 367 -2.64 -24.65 -28.44
N LYS A 368 -2.76 -23.80 -29.47
CA LYS A 368 -1.93 -22.59 -29.59
C LYS A 368 -2.56 -21.44 -28.77
N PRO A 369 -1.75 -20.66 -28.03
CA PRO A 369 -2.23 -19.45 -27.37
C PRO A 369 -2.93 -18.49 -28.33
N LEU A 370 -4.07 -18.00 -27.88
CA LEU A 370 -4.95 -17.10 -28.63
C LEU A 370 -5.01 -15.72 -27.97
N VAL A 371 -5.31 -15.71 -26.67
CA VAL A 371 -5.59 -14.50 -25.90
C VAL A 371 -5.18 -14.70 -24.46
N PHE A 372 -4.61 -13.66 -23.86
CA PHE A 372 -4.34 -13.58 -22.43
C PHE A 372 -5.12 -12.39 -21.86
N CYS A 373 -5.90 -12.60 -20.81
CA CYS A 373 -6.65 -11.55 -20.14
C CYS A 373 -6.30 -11.51 -18.65
N SER A 374 -6.18 -10.30 -18.10
CA SER A 374 -6.14 -10.04 -16.67
C SER A 374 -7.32 -9.17 -16.26
N THR A 375 -8.05 -9.60 -15.24
CA THR A 375 -9.23 -8.90 -14.75
C THR A 375 -9.12 -8.63 -13.27
N LEU A 376 -9.35 -7.38 -12.90
CA LEU A 376 -9.41 -6.93 -11.52
C LEU A 376 -10.88 -6.73 -11.11
N LEU A 377 -11.33 -7.51 -10.13
CA LEU A 377 -12.72 -7.55 -9.66
C LEU A 377 -12.82 -7.00 -8.24
N ARG A 378 -13.67 -6.00 -8.02
CA ARG A 378 -13.89 -5.46 -6.66
C ARG A 378 -14.55 -6.49 -5.73
N GLY A 379 -13.88 -6.79 -4.62
CA GLY A 379 -14.28 -7.87 -3.71
C GLY A 379 -15.52 -7.57 -2.87
N ASP A 380 -15.95 -6.30 -2.81
CA ASP A 380 -17.16 -5.89 -2.11
C ASP A 380 -18.45 -6.15 -2.91
N ARG A 381 -18.36 -6.28 -4.24
CA ARG A 381 -19.54 -6.52 -5.12
C ARG A 381 -19.52 -7.86 -5.86
N CYS A 382 -18.35 -8.43 -6.13
CA CYS A 382 -18.20 -9.68 -6.87
C CYS A 382 -17.96 -10.87 -5.93
N ARG A 383 -18.49 -12.04 -6.28
CA ARG A 383 -18.22 -13.33 -5.63
C ARG A 383 -18.05 -14.42 -6.69
N PHE A 384 -16.93 -15.15 -6.64
CA PHE A 384 -16.76 -16.38 -7.39
C PHE A 384 -17.39 -17.58 -6.69
N TYR A 385 -17.91 -18.50 -7.48
CA TYR A 385 -18.60 -19.72 -7.06
C TYR A 385 -18.22 -20.85 -8.02
N VAL A 386 -17.59 -21.90 -7.50
CA VAL A 386 -17.31 -23.13 -8.25
C VAL A 386 -18.31 -24.17 -7.80
N ARG A 387 -19.03 -24.82 -8.73
CA ARG A 387 -19.71 -26.08 -8.43
C ARG A 387 -18.78 -27.20 -8.86
N LEU A 388 -18.28 -27.95 -7.88
CA LEU A 388 -17.49 -29.14 -8.12
C LEU A 388 -18.43 -30.35 -8.12
N ALA A 389 -18.37 -31.15 -9.19
CA ALA A 389 -18.91 -32.50 -9.17
C ALA A 389 -17.78 -33.44 -8.74
N LEU A 390 -17.99 -34.17 -7.66
CA LEU A 390 -17.06 -35.23 -7.24
C LEU A 390 -17.43 -36.47 -8.03
N SER A 391 -16.49 -36.97 -8.84
CA SER A 391 -16.59 -38.25 -9.55
C SER A 391 -16.31 -39.43 -8.63
#